data_AF-A0A163DMN5-F1
#
_entry.id   AF-A0A163DMN5-F1
#
_cell.length_a   1.000
_cell.length_b   1.000
_cell.length_c   1.000
_cell.angle_alpha   90.00
_cell.angle_beta   90.00
_cell.angle_gamma   90.00
#
_symmetry.space_group_name_H-M   'P 1'
#
loop_
_entity.id
_entity.type
_entity.pdbx_description
1 polymer ?
#
loop_
_entity_poly.entity_id
_entity_poly.type
_entity_poly.pdbx_seq_one_letter_code
_entity_poly.pdbx_strand_id
1 'polypeptide(L)'
;LDGKWFVNRGTGQTVLFRGVNVGGGTKLPIGMPSHERNGFWVDYDRKVTFVGRPFPLNEADEHLDRLSQWGFNLLRFVVTWEAIEHQGPGIYDQDYLEYVVEVLKKCKNYKLKVFIDPHQDTWSRQCGGSGHPGWTHPLVGLDPSNFGPTAAAIVQNTYPTPESFPKMIWNTNYQRLAAATLFTLFFAGKHYAPLCIVNGVNIQTYLQSHYFNAIKQVAYRIHDNDLEDSVVIGYDSMNEPNQGYIDIPDITKLSEDDIAFKMGPMPTAYEGMRLASGIPTAVQNWVFAWNGPRKDGTIMLDPEGREAWLSEEALHEACVIFDWKRDPAWTSGCIWDIHGIWDRKSETVIQPEYFAKGQYHKYWIEFLQNYTEAIRSIHTDAIIFVQPPVIEAPPLIPRSLERLAYAPHWYDGLTLVKKKWCSYNVDVVNLNRGKYGTGPLRFLRALRVGEKAIRQCFVDQLQTIQSEGQANVGDYPCVIGEIGIPFDMEQTSKSIHSDSSISTPNSDQNKAMDANMNAIESNLLNCAIWHYMPDNDSFWGDCWNGEDLSILQLE
;
A
#
# COMPACT_ATOMS: atom_id res chain seq x y z
N LEU A 1 23.23 -2.17 -14.40
CA LEU A 1 23.02 -0.79 -13.93
C LEU A 1 24.27 -0.01 -14.29
N ASP A 2 24.11 1.18 -14.85
CA ASP A 2 25.21 2.12 -15.14
C ASP A 2 24.75 3.51 -14.68
N GLY A 3 25.17 3.88 -13.47
CA GLY A 3 24.62 5.03 -12.75
C GLY A 3 23.09 5.01 -12.75
N LYS A 4 22.50 6.16 -13.08
CA LYS A 4 21.06 6.36 -13.25
C LYS A 4 20.35 5.57 -14.38
N TRP A 5 21.04 4.69 -15.11
CA TRP A 5 20.47 3.99 -16.25
C TRP A 5 20.40 2.47 -16.09
N PHE A 6 19.28 1.90 -16.55
CA PHE A 6 19.23 0.49 -16.89
C PHE A 6 19.96 0.28 -18.22
N VAL A 7 20.78 -0.78 -18.30
CA VAL A 7 21.57 -1.09 -19.49
C VAL A 7 21.43 -2.58 -19.81
N ASN A 8 21.18 -2.88 -21.08
CA ASN A 8 21.21 -4.25 -21.56
C ASN A 8 22.67 -4.74 -21.62
N ARG A 9 23.03 -5.76 -20.82
CA ARG A 9 24.40 -6.30 -20.74
C ARG A 9 24.92 -6.82 -22.09
N GLY A 10 24.05 -7.34 -22.96
CA GLY A 10 24.45 -7.91 -24.25
C GLY A 10 24.67 -6.88 -25.35
N THR A 11 23.95 -5.76 -25.33
CA THR A 11 24.01 -4.74 -26.40
C THR A 11 24.66 -3.42 -25.97
N GLY A 12 24.79 -3.17 -24.66
CA GLY A 12 25.25 -1.89 -24.12
C GLY A 12 24.24 -0.74 -24.25
N GLN A 13 23.03 -1.00 -24.74
CA GLN A 13 22.01 0.03 -24.91
C GLN A 13 21.36 0.39 -23.58
N THR A 14 21.12 1.68 -23.37
CA THR A 14 20.23 2.19 -22.32
C THR A 14 18.82 1.68 -22.55
N VAL A 15 18.20 1.18 -21.50
CA VAL A 15 16.82 0.69 -21.50
C VAL A 15 15.95 1.69 -20.75
N LEU A 16 14.88 2.14 -21.40
CA LEU A 16 13.78 2.83 -20.74
C LEU A 16 12.63 1.84 -20.56
N PHE A 17 12.27 1.61 -19.32
CA PHE A 17 11.11 0.80 -18.99
C PHE A 17 9.83 1.63 -19.09
N ARG A 18 8.88 1.10 -19.86
CA ARG A 18 7.48 1.48 -19.90
C ARG A 18 6.74 0.24 -19.45
N GLY A 19 6.33 0.26 -18.20
CA GLY A 19 5.77 -0.91 -17.55
C GLY A 19 4.33 -0.72 -17.13
N VAL A 20 3.81 -1.79 -16.55
CA VAL A 20 2.47 -1.86 -15.97
C VAL A 20 2.51 -2.72 -14.72
N ASN A 21 1.73 -2.36 -13.72
CA ASN A 21 1.43 -3.20 -12.58
C ASN A 21 0.45 -4.27 -13.02
N VAL A 22 0.81 -5.54 -12.86
CA VAL A 22 -0.08 -6.64 -13.21
C VAL A 22 -0.61 -7.24 -11.92
N GLY A 23 -1.90 -7.05 -11.67
CA GLY A 23 -2.59 -7.69 -10.56
C GLY A 23 -3.18 -6.78 -9.49
N GLY A 24 -3.92 -5.73 -9.84
CA GLY A 24 -4.84 -5.13 -8.84
C GLY A 24 -5.83 -6.16 -8.30
N GLY A 25 -6.27 -7.12 -9.13
CA GLY A 25 -7.05 -8.28 -8.69
C GLY A 25 -6.27 -9.26 -7.79
N THR A 26 -4.93 -9.27 -7.82
CA THR A 26 -4.07 -10.08 -6.93
C THR A 26 -4.08 -9.56 -5.48
N LYS A 27 -4.63 -8.36 -5.23
CA LYS A 27 -4.88 -7.85 -3.88
C LYS A 27 -5.86 -8.72 -3.08
N LEU A 28 -6.70 -9.50 -3.76
CA LEU A 28 -7.79 -10.26 -3.16
C LEU A 28 -7.77 -11.73 -3.62
N PRO A 29 -8.20 -12.66 -2.74
CA PRO A 29 -8.41 -14.04 -3.15
C PRO A 29 -9.42 -14.15 -4.29
N ILE A 30 -9.40 -15.28 -5.00
CA ILE A 30 -10.43 -15.57 -6.00
C ILE A 30 -11.79 -15.71 -5.33
N GLY A 31 -12.81 -15.09 -5.92
CA GLY A 31 -14.19 -15.17 -5.44
C GLY A 31 -14.48 -14.36 -4.16
N MET A 32 -13.53 -13.54 -3.70
CA MET A 32 -13.68 -12.71 -2.50
C MET A 32 -13.38 -11.23 -2.80
N PRO A 33 -14.19 -10.55 -3.64
CA PRO A 33 -14.04 -9.13 -3.89
C PRO A 33 -14.30 -8.31 -2.60
N SER A 34 -13.79 -7.09 -2.51
CA SER A 34 -13.80 -6.32 -1.25
C SER A 34 -15.19 -5.89 -0.78
N HIS A 35 -16.18 -5.89 -1.66
CA HIS A 35 -17.57 -5.56 -1.34
C HIS A 35 -18.38 -6.76 -0.83
N GLU A 36 -17.89 -8.00 -1.01
CA GLU A 36 -18.60 -9.21 -0.62
C GLU A 36 -18.26 -9.64 0.81
N ARG A 37 -19.30 -9.86 1.61
CA ARG A 37 -19.16 -10.31 3.00
C ARG A 37 -19.07 -11.82 3.12
N ASN A 38 -19.62 -12.56 2.16
CA ASN A 38 -19.65 -14.02 2.23
C ASN A 38 -18.24 -14.60 2.24
N GLY A 39 -17.97 -15.48 3.20
CA GLY A 39 -16.64 -16.07 3.39
C GLY A 39 -15.64 -15.18 4.12
N PHE A 40 -15.95 -13.91 4.41
CA PHE A 40 -15.07 -13.04 5.19
C PHE A 40 -14.91 -13.53 6.62
N TRP A 41 -13.66 -13.63 7.07
CA TRP A 41 -13.28 -13.97 8.43
C TRP A 41 -13.81 -15.33 8.92
N VAL A 42 -13.97 -16.29 8.00
CA VAL A 42 -14.29 -17.69 8.34
C VAL A 42 -12.99 -18.45 8.55
N ASP A 43 -12.82 -19.13 9.69
CA ASP A 43 -11.59 -19.89 10.03
C ASP A 43 -10.33 -19.02 9.82
N TYR A 44 -10.36 -17.79 10.32
CA TYR A 44 -9.27 -16.80 10.19
C TYR A 44 -8.80 -16.56 8.75
N ASP A 45 -9.70 -16.78 7.78
CA ASP A 45 -9.39 -16.66 6.35
C ASP A 45 -8.29 -17.62 5.86
N ARG A 46 -8.09 -18.74 6.56
CA ARG A 46 -7.02 -19.73 6.26
C ARG A 46 -7.28 -20.61 5.05
N LYS A 47 -8.48 -20.57 4.46
CA LYS A 47 -8.90 -21.44 3.35
C LYS A 47 -9.31 -20.61 2.14
N VAL A 48 -8.38 -19.76 1.71
CA VAL A 48 -8.52 -18.92 0.52
C VAL A 48 -7.57 -19.41 -0.57
N THR A 49 -7.71 -18.92 -1.79
CA THR A 49 -6.75 -19.21 -2.86
C THR A 49 -6.52 -17.99 -3.73
N PHE A 50 -5.26 -17.86 -4.15
CA PHE A 50 -4.80 -16.86 -5.12
C PHE A 50 -4.30 -17.51 -6.41
N VAL A 51 -4.39 -18.84 -6.54
CA VAL A 51 -4.01 -19.59 -7.75
C VAL A 51 -4.90 -19.13 -8.90
N GLY A 52 -4.32 -18.51 -9.92
CA GLY A 52 -5.08 -17.89 -11.02
C GLY A 52 -5.19 -16.36 -10.93
N ARG A 53 -4.51 -15.71 -9.99
CA ARG A 53 -4.31 -14.24 -9.97
C ARG A 53 -2.87 -13.92 -10.40
N PRO A 54 -2.63 -13.02 -11.37
CA PRO A 54 -3.56 -11.99 -11.86
C PRO A 54 -4.55 -12.47 -12.93
N PHE A 55 -4.37 -13.64 -13.51
CA PHE A 55 -5.28 -14.27 -14.47
C PHE A 55 -5.09 -15.80 -14.54
N PRO A 56 -6.10 -16.57 -14.98
CA PRO A 56 -5.96 -18.02 -15.16
C PRO A 56 -4.77 -18.39 -16.06
N LEU A 57 -4.07 -19.49 -15.74
CA LEU A 57 -2.85 -19.88 -16.46
C LEU A 57 -3.10 -20.18 -17.94
N ASN A 58 -4.29 -20.68 -18.28
CA ASN A 58 -4.72 -20.94 -19.66
C ASN A 58 -5.01 -19.67 -20.46
N GLU A 59 -5.20 -18.52 -19.80
CA GLU A 59 -5.45 -17.21 -20.43
C GLU A 59 -4.21 -16.32 -20.41
N ALA A 60 -3.17 -16.72 -19.68
CA ALA A 60 -1.94 -15.94 -19.49
C ALA A 60 -1.28 -15.51 -20.81
N ASP A 61 -1.24 -16.37 -21.82
CA ASP A 61 -0.63 -16.05 -23.11
C ASP A 61 -1.37 -14.89 -23.83
N GLU A 62 -2.71 -14.83 -23.73
CA GLU A 62 -3.50 -13.75 -24.31
C GLU A 62 -3.20 -12.41 -23.64
N HIS A 63 -3.17 -12.39 -22.32
CA HIS A 63 -2.90 -11.18 -21.55
C HIS A 63 -1.47 -10.67 -21.73
N LEU A 64 -0.48 -11.57 -21.71
CA LEU A 64 0.92 -11.20 -21.88
C LEU A 64 1.22 -10.74 -23.32
N ASP A 65 0.59 -11.37 -24.32
CA ASP A 65 0.66 -10.92 -25.72
C ASP A 65 0.09 -9.50 -25.86
N ARG A 66 -1.09 -9.26 -25.29
CA ARG A 66 -1.74 -7.93 -25.28
C ARG A 66 -0.82 -6.87 -24.67
N LEU A 67 -0.28 -7.12 -23.47
CA LEU A 67 0.62 -6.18 -22.80
C LEU A 67 1.88 -5.90 -23.64
N SER A 68 2.46 -6.94 -24.24
CA SER A 68 3.61 -6.78 -25.13
C SER A 68 3.25 -5.98 -26.40
N GLN A 69 2.08 -6.20 -27.00
CA GLN A 69 1.62 -5.48 -28.19
C GLN A 69 1.28 -4.02 -27.90
N TRP A 70 0.82 -3.71 -26.68
CA TRP A 70 0.67 -2.33 -26.19
C TRP A 70 2.01 -1.63 -25.95
N GLY A 71 3.14 -2.34 -26.10
CA GLY A 71 4.48 -1.78 -26.03
C GLY A 71 5.08 -1.79 -24.62
N PHE A 72 4.43 -2.44 -23.65
CA PHE A 72 5.02 -2.61 -22.32
C PHE A 72 6.21 -3.57 -22.39
N ASN A 73 7.25 -3.26 -21.62
CA ASN A 73 8.48 -4.07 -21.55
C ASN A 73 8.87 -4.44 -20.10
N LEU A 74 8.10 -3.98 -19.11
CA LEU A 74 8.30 -4.25 -17.69
C LEU A 74 6.96 -4.55 -17.03
N LEU A 75 6.90 -5.59 -16.21
CA LEU A 75 5.80 -5.85 -15.30
C LEU A 75 6.29 -5.63 -13.87
N ARG A 76 5.59 -4.77 -13.12
CA ARG A 76 5.62 -4.80 -11.65
C ARG A 76 4.62 -5.88 -11.24
N PHE A 77 5.13 -7.05 -10.88
CA PHE A 77 4.30 -8.25 -10.71
C PHE A 77 3.87 -8.37 -9.25
N VAL A 78 2.59 -8.13 -9.01
CA VAL A 78 2.00 -8.06 -7.67
C VAL A 78 1.94 -9.46 -7.06
N VAL A 79 2.50 -9.61 -5.87
CA VAL A 79 2.36 -10.79 -5.00
C VAL A 79 2.06 -10.30 -3.58
N THR A 80 1.05 -10.87 -2.93
CA THR A 80 0.75 -10.52 -1.53
C THR A 80 1.35 -11.55 -0.59
N TRP A 81 1.68 -11.14 0.64
CA TRP A 81 2.10 -12.08 1.67
C TRP A 81 0.98 -13.09 2.00
N GLU A 82 -0.28 -12.64 2.00
CA GLU A 82 -1.46 -13.50 2.13
C GLU A 82 -1.48 -14.61 1.08
N ALA A 83 -1.23 -14.30 -0.20
CA ALA A 83 -1.20 -15.31 -1.24
C ALA A 83 -0.19 -16.44 -0.97
N ILE A 84 0.92 -16.13 -0.31
CA ILE A 84 1.98 -17.09 0.00
C ILE A 84 1.72 -17.86 1.29
N GLU A 85 1.23 -17.20 2.35
CA GLU A 85 1.23 -17.75 3.72
C GLU A 85 -0.14 -17.55 4.43
N HIS A 86 -1.27 -17.67 3.72
CA HIS A 86 -2.62 -17.47 4.29
C HIS A 86 -3.01 -18.53 5.33
N GLN A 87 -2.59 -19.79 5.18
CA GLN A 87 -3.05 -20.89 6.05
C GLN A 87 -2.57 -20.77 7.50
N GLY A 88 -1.44 -20.09 7.70
CA GLY A 88 -0.80 -19.91 9.00
C GLY A 88 0.71 -19.72 8.87
N PRO A 89 1.38 -19.28 9.96
CA PRO A 89 2.80 -19.03 9.97
C PRO A 89 3.60 -20.31 9.66
N GLY A 90 4.49 -20.22 8.68
CA GLY A 90 5.35 -21.28 8.16
C GLY A 90 4.66 -22.22 7.17
N ILE A 91 3.39 -21.98 6.83
CA ILE A 91 2.60 -22.86 5.95
C ILE A 91 2.39 -22.15 4.61
N TYR A 92 3.26 -22.48 3.64
CA TYR A 92 3.30 -21.81 2.35
C TYR A 92 2.42 -22.52 1.30
N ASP A 93 1.61 -21.76 0.56
CA ASP A 93 0.79 -22.25 -0.54
C ASP A 93 1.68 -22.66 -1.74
N GLN A 94 1.94 -23.96 -1.85
CA GLN A 94 2.77 -24.51 -2.92
C GLN A 94 2.11 -24.42 -4.30
N ASP A 95 0.78 -24.49 -4.36
CA ASP A 95 0.05 -24.42 -5.63
C ASP A 95 0.12 -22.99 -6.19
N TYR A 96 0.00 -21.98 -5.32
CA TYR A 96 0.19 -20.58 -5.72
C TYR A 96 1.62 -20.31 -6.19
N LEU A 97 2.62 -20.80 -5.45
CA LEU A 97 4.03 -20.63 -5.80
C LEU A 97 4.38 -21.27 -7.16
N GLU A 98 3.85 -22.47 -7.43
CA GLU A 98 4.01 -23.12 -8.73
C GLU A 98 3.30 -22.35 -9.85
N TYR A 99 2.07 -21.88 -9.60
CA TYR A 99 1.33 -21.05 -10.54
C TYR A 99 2.10 -19.77 -10.92
N VAL A 100 2.69 -19.05 -9.94
CA VAL A 100 3.49 -17.85 -10.21
C VAL A 100 4.66 -18.15 -11.14
N VAL A 101 5.39 -19.25 -10.90
CA VAL A 101 6.49 -19.68 -11.76
C VAL A 101 6.03 -19.91 -13.20
N GLU A 102 4.89 -20.59 -13.40
CA GLU A 102 4.38 -20.88 -14.74
C GLU A 102 3.98 -19.61 -15.49
N VAL A 103 3.42 -18.61 -14.80
CA VAL A 103 3.17 -17.29 -15.39
C VAL A 103 4.49 -16.59 -15.75
N LEU A 104 5.49 -16.58 -14.86
CA LEU A 104 6.79 -15.96 -15.11
C LEU A 104 7.55 -16.64 -16.27
N LYS A 105 7.43 -17.96 -16.43
CA LYS A 105 7.96 -18.68 -17.60
C LYS A 105 7.33 -18.18 -18.89
N LYS A 106 6.02 -17.91 -18.90
CA LYS A 106 5.33 -17.33 -20.07
C LYS A 106 5.79 -15.91 -20.36
N CYS A 107 6.03 -15.06 -19.35
CA CYS A 107 6.58 -13.71 -19.55
C CYS A 107 7.87 -13.69 -20.40
N LYS A 108 8.71 -14.73 -20.29
CA LYS A 108 9.92 -14.91 -21.10
C LYS A 108 9.63 -14.92 -22.60
N ASN A 109 8.56 -15.59 -23.03
CA ASN A 109 8.18 -15.71 -24.44
C ASN A 109 7.78 -14.37 -25.05
N TYR A 110 7.24 -13.48 -24.23
CA TYR A 110 6.81 -12.13 -24.60
C TYR A 110 7.89 -11.07 -24.36
N LYS A 111 9.11 -11.48 -23.98
CA LYS A 111 10.25 -10.58 -23.71
C LYS A 111 9.97 -9.52 -22.65
N LEU A 112 9.04 -9.80 -21.74
CA LEU A 112 8.68 -8.94 -20.64
C LEU A 112 9.68 -9.14 -19.50
N LYS A 113 10.25 -8.05 -18.99
CA LYS A 113 11.01 -8.08 -17.74
C LYS A 113 10.04 -7.95 -16.56
N VAL A 114 10.43 -8.50 -15.42
CA VAL A 114 9.61 -8.51 -14.22
C VAL A 114 10.42 -8.06 -13.03
N PHE A 115 9.84 -7.26 -12.15
CA PHE A 115 10.27 -7.25 -10.75
C PHE A 115 9.09 -7.61 -9.86
N ILE A 116 9.37 -8.39 -8.82
CA ILE A 116 8.34 -8.88 -7.89
C ILE A 116 8.03 -7.77 -6.90
N ASP A 117 6.75 -7.54 -6.68
CA ASP A 117 6.24 -6.54 -5.76
C ASP A 117 5.47 -7.22 -4.61
N PRO A 118 6.09 -7.37 -3.43
CA PRO A 118 5.41 -7.72 -2.19
C PRO A 118 4.39 -6.65 -1.77
N HIS A 119 3.19 -6.79 -2.31
CA HIS A 119 2.17 -5.75 -2.30
C HIS A 119 1.31 -5.77 -1.04
N GLN A 120 0.93 -4.59 -0.59
CA GLN A 120 -0.01 -4.36 0.51
C GLN A 120 -0.64 -2.98 0.38
N ASP A 121 -1.85 -2.85 0.89
CA ASP A 121 -2.47 -1.56 1.20
C ASP A 121 -3.06 -1.64 2.60
N THR A 122 -2.77 -0.65 3.44
CA THR A 122 -3.31 -0.58 4.81
C THR A 122 -3.20 -1.91 5.56
N TRP A 123 -2.06 -2.58 5.42
CA TRP A 123 -1.73 -3.89 6.00
C TRP A 123 -2.45 -5.09 5.37
N SER A 124 -3.78 -5.20 5.46
CA SER A 124 -4.52 -6.41 5.03
C SER A 124 -5.98 -6.11 4.66
N ARG A 125 -6.66 -7.06 3.99
CA ARG A 125 -8.07 -6.92 3.65
C ARG A 125 -9.01 -6.85 4.85
N GLN A 126 -8.63 -7.46 5.98
CA GLN A 126 -9.40 -7.43 7.21
C GLN A 126 -9.45 -6.04 7.85
N CYS A 127 -8.47 -5.17 7.56
CA CYS A 127 -8.47 -3.76 7.98
C CYS A 127 -8.70 -2.79 6.81
N GLY A 128 -9.37 -3.27 5.76
CA GLY A 128 -9.86 -2.41 4.67
C GLY A 128 -8.88 -2.19 3.53
N GLY A 129 -7.83 -3.00 3.38
CA GLY A 129 -6.97 -2.98 2.21
C GLY A 129 -6.57 -4.34 1.67
N SER A 130 -5.28 -4.68 1.66
CA SER A 130 -4.75 -5.92 1.07
C SER A 130 -3.33 -6.23 1.56
N GLY A 131 -2.84 -7.46 1.34
CA GLY A 131 -1.40 -7.75 1.44
C GLY A 131 -1.01 -8.79 2.49
N HIS A 132 -1.17 -8.47 3.77
CA HIS A 132 -0.70 -9.31 4.88
C HIS A 132 -1.76 -10.37 5.26
N PRO A 133 -1.34 -11.59 5.67
CA PRO A 133 -2.26 -12.68 5.95
C PRO A 133 -3.13 -12.43 7.19
N GLY A 134 -4.34 -13.00 7.17
CA GLY A 134 -5.36 -12.84 8.22
C GLY A 134 -4.88 -13.24 9.62
N TRP A 135 -3.98 -14.23 9.74
CA TRP A 135 -3.44 -14.66 11.03
C TRP A 135 -2.62 -13.59 11.76
N THR A 136 -2.18 -12.52 11.08
CA THR A 136 -1.46 -11.41 11.73
C THR A 136 -2.33 -10.63 12.73
N HIS A 137 -3.66 -10.61 12.57
CA HIS A 137 -4.59 -9.94 13.50
C HIS A 137 -4.71 -10.68 14.84
N PRO A 138 -5.14 -11.96 14.88
CA PRO A 138 -5.26 -12.68 16.14
C PRO A 138 -3.90 -12.87 16.81
N LEU A 139 -2.80 -12.90 16.05
CA LEU A 139 -1.44 -12.89 16.60
C LEU A 139 -1.23 -11.71 17.55
N VAL A 140 -1.69 -10.52 17.17
CA VAL A 140 -1.55 -9.32 18.01
C VAL A 140 -2.74 -9.11 18.96
N GLY A 141 -3.70 -10.05 18.95
CA GLY A 141 -4.89 -10.05 19.79
C GLY A 141 -6.07 -9.29 19.20
N LEU A 142 -6.07 -8.95 17.91
CA LEU A 142 -7.17 -8.22 17.26
C LEU A 142 -8.22 -9.18 16.66
N ASP A 143 -9.49 -8.74 16.68
CA ASP A 143 -10.65 -9.41 16.05
C ASP A 143 -11.26 -8.53 14.93
N PRO A 144 -10.93 -8.83 13.66
CA PRO A 144 -11.52 -8.20 12.49
C PRO A 144 -13.05 -8.16 12.44
N SER A 145 -13.74 -9.11 13.07
CA SER A 145 -15.21 -9.12 13.13
C SER A 145 -15.79 -7.84 13.75
N ASN A 146 -15.01 -7.20 14.63
CA ASN A 146 -15.43 -6.04 15.41
C ASN A 146 -14.82 -4.73 14.92
N PHE A 147 -14.06 -4.71 13.83
CA PHE A 147 -13.38 -3.49 13.36
C PHE A 147 -14.33 -2.39 12.93
N GLY A 148 -15.41 -2.73 12.22
CA GLY A 148 -16.44 -1.76 11.83
C GLY A 148 -17.08 -1.09 13.04
N PRO A 149 -17.69 -1.84 13.97
CA PRO A 149 -18.30 -1.28 15.18
C PRO A 149 -17.35 -0.45 16.06
N THR A 150 -16.11 -0.89 16.21
CA THR A 150 -15.10 -0.21 17.04
C THR A 150 -14.35 0.88 16.29
N ALA A 151 -14.68 1.11 15.02
CA ALA A 151 -13.95 1.98 14.10
C ALA A 151 -12.42 1.72 14.04
N ALA A 152 -11.97 0.52 14.42
CA ALA A 152 -10.58 0.10 14.36
C ALA A 152 -10.09 -0.03 12.89
N ALA A 153 -11.03 -0.24 11.97
CA ALA A 153 -10.86 -0.06 10.53
C ALA A 153 -12.21 0.23 9.86
N ILE A 154 -12.19 0.87 8.69
CA ILE A 154 -13.33 0.98 7.78
C ILE A 154 -13.10 -0.02 6.64
N VAL A 155 -14.00 -1.00 6.50
CA VAL A 155 -13.86 -2.12 5.56
C VAL A 155 -15.12 -2.23 4.71
N GLN A 156 -14.97 -2.33 3.37
CA GLN A 156 -16.10 -2.22 2.45
C GLN A 156 -17.17 -3.30 2.64
N ASN A 157 -16.79 -4.57 2.77
CA ASN A 157 -17.75 -5.68 2.93
C ASN A 157 -18.50 -5.68 4.29
N THR A 158 -17.99 -4.97 5.29
CA THR A 158 -18.68 -4.78 6.59
C THR A 158 -19.33 -3.41 6.70
N TYR A 159 -19.18 -2.58 5.67
CA TYR A 159 -19.84 -1.29 5.59
C TYR A 159 -21.36 -1.49 5.42
N PRO A 160 -22.23 -0.66 6.03
CA PRO A 160 -23.67 -0.88 5.98
C PRO A 160 -24.27 -0.95 4.57
N THR A 161 -23.64 -0.28 3.60
CA THR A 161 -24.05 -0.29 2.19
C THR A 161 -22.79 -0.25 1.32
N PRO A 162 -22.19 -1.41 0.98
CA PRO A 162 -20.91 -1.52 0.27
C PRO A 162 -20.83 -0.74 -1.05
N GLU A 163 -21.96 -0.56 -1.74
CA GLU A 163 -22.09 0.22 -2.98
C GLU A 163 -21.85 1.73 -2.75
N SER A 164 -22.14 2.20 -1.55
CA SER A 164 -21.95 3.61 -1.15
C SER A 164 -20.65 3.86 -0.39
N PHE A 165 -19.73 2.89 -0.43
CA PHE A 165 -18.45 3.00 0.26
C PHE A 165 -17.70 4.27 -0.18
N PRO A 166 -17.35 5.19 0.73
CA PRO A 166 -16.81 6.48 0.31
C PRO A 166 -15.45 6.35 -0.40
N LYS A 167 -15.36 6.95 -1.59
CA LYS A 167 -14.15 6.96 -2.44
C LYS A 167 -12.91 7.38 -1.63
N MET A 168 -11.82 6.62 -1.73
CA MET A 168 -10.54 6.88 -1.03
C MET A 168 -10.58 6.85 0.52
N ILE A 169 -11.70 6.50 1.16
CA ILE A 169 -11.75 6.50 2.64
C ILE A 169 -10.88 5.42 3.26
N TRP A 170 -10.63 4.34 2.52
CA TRP A 170 -9.77 3.26 2.92
C TRP A 170 -8.37 3.75 3.31
N ASN A 171 -7.84 4.80 2.67
CA ASN A 171 -6.53 5.37 3.00
C ASN A 171 -6.46 5.88 4.46
N THR A 172 -7.60 6.25 5.06
CA THR A 172 -7.64 6.63 6.48
C THR A 172 -7.32 5.48 7.43
N ASN A 173 -7.41 4.23 6.97
CA ASN A 173 -7.11 3.05 7.79
C ASN A 173 -5.64 3.01 8.24
N TYR A 174 -4.69 3.59 7.50
CA TYR A 174 -3.29 3.70 7.94
C TYR A 174 -3.15 4.39 9.32
N GLN A 175 -4.07 5.28 9.68
CA GLN A 175 -4.08 5.99 10.96
C GLN A 175 -5.01 5.35 12.00
N ARG A 176 -5.85 4.38 11.60
CA ARG A 176 -6.76 3.69 12.52
C ARG A 176 -6.04 2.58 13.25
N LEU A 177 -6.63 2.20 14.38
CA LEU A 177 -6.01 1.30 15.35
C LEU A 177 -5.43 0.03 14.74
N ALA A 178 -6.18 -0.67 13.88
CA ALA A 178 -5.76 -1.98 13.38
C ALA A 178 -4.44 -1.89 12.59
N ALA A 179 -4.44 -1.15 11.48
CA ALA A 179 -3.24 -1.03 10.63
C ALA A 179 -2.11 -0.27 11.35
N ALA A 180 -2.42 0.83 12.05
CA ALA A 180 -1.39 1.60 12.75
C ALA A 180 -0.67 0.78 13.82
N THR A 181 -1.42 -0.07 14.55
CA THR A 181 -0.82 -1.00 15.52
C THR A 181 0.10 -2.00 14.83
N LEU A 182 -0.38 -2.66 13.77
CA LEU A 182 0.38 -3.70 13.06
C LEU A 182 1.67 -3.16 12.43
N PHE A 183 1.63 -2.00 11.78
CA PHE A 183 2.84 -1.33 11.26
C PHE A 183 3.83 -0.96 12.37
N THR A 184 3.33 -0.45 13.50
CA THR A 184 4.19 -0.12 14.66
C THR A 184 4.90 -1.36 15.18
N LEU A 185 4.19 -2.48 15.31
CA LEU A 185 4.76 -3.75 15.77
C LEU A 185 5.75 -4.32 14.75
N PHE A 186 5.43 -4.22 13.45
CA PHE A 186 6.26 -4.73 12.37
C PHE A 186 7.62 -4.02 12.27
N PHE A 187 7.64 -2.68 12.38
CA PHE A 187 8.87 -1.91 12.24
C PHE A 187 9.59 -1.69 13.57
N ALA A 188 8.86 -1.49 14.67
CA ALA A 188 9.44 -1.04 15.94
C ALA A 188 8.88 -1.76 17.18
N GLY A 189 8.33 -2.98 17.02
CA GLY A 189 7.77 -3.76 18.14
C GLY A 189 8.76 -4.04 19.27
N LYS A 190 10.07 -4.17 19.00
CA LYS A 190 11.09 -4.33 20.07
C LYS A 190 11.21 -3.09 20.94
N HIS A 191 11.02 -1.91 20.36
CA HIS A 191 11.14 -0.65 21.08
C HIS A 191 9.83 -0.29 21.80
N TYR A 192 8.70 -0.35 21.10
CA TYR A 192 7.41 0.13 21.60
C TYR A 192 6.50 -0.92 22.19
N ALA A 193 6.78 -2.20 21.95
CA ALA A 193 5.97 -3.30 22.46
C ALA A 193 6.84 -4.45 23.02
N PRO A 194 7.78 -4.16 23.96
CA PRO A 194 8.73 -5.15 24.46
C PRO A 194 8.07 -6.36 25.15
N LEU A 195 6.84 -6.22 25.67
CA LEU A 195 6.11 -7.32 26.29
C LEU A 195 5.49 -8.28 25.27
N CYS A 196 5.35 -7.85 24.01
CA CYS A 196 4.77 -8.68 22.95
C CYS A 196 5.77 -9.73 22.47
N ILE A 197 5.86 -10.84 23.20
CA ILE A 197 6.74 -11.98 22.90
C ILE A 197 5.88 -13.21 22.55
N VAL A 198 6.22 -13.85 21.43
CA VAL A 198 5.57 -15.06 20.92
C VAL A 198 6.63 -16.03 20.41
N ASN A 199 6.49 -17.30 20.77
CA ASN A 199 7.44 -18.36 20.41
C ASN A 199 8.89 -18.01 20.77
N GLY A 200 9.07 -17.30 21.89
CA GLY A 200 10.38 -16.93 22.43
C GLY A 200 11.05 -15.72 21.77
N VAL A 201 10.40 -15.04 20.83
CA VAL A 201 10.92 -13.83 20.16
C VAL A 201 9.94 -12.67 20.26
N ASN A 202 10.45 -11.43 20.18
CA ASN A 202 9.58 -10.25 20.09
C ASN A 202 8.77 -10.28 18.77
N ILE A 203 7.55 -9.78 18.83
CA ILE A 203 6.59 -9.71 17.72
C ILE A 203 7.16 -9.10 16.44
N GLN A 204 8.05 -8.09 16.54
CA GLN A 204 8.73 -7.50 15.40
C GLN A 204 9.56 -8.55 14.64
N THR A 205 10.37 -9.32 15.37
CA THR A 205 11.19 -10.39 14.80
C THR A 205 10.32 -11.50 14.23
N TYR A 206 9.23 -11.86 14.92
CA TYR A 206 8.29 -12.86 14.44
C TYR A 206 7.72 -12.45 13.08
N LEU A 207 7.05 -11.27 13.00
CA LEU A 207 6.41 -10.79 11.78
C LEU A 207 7.40 -10.60 10.63
N GLN A 208 8.54 -9.93 10.86
CA GLN A 208 9.52 -9.70 9.80
C GLN A 208 10.14 -11.01 9.30
N SER A 209 10.46 -11.96 10.20
CA SER A 209 11.05 -13.23 9.77
C SER A 209 10.09 -14.07 8.92
N HIS A 210 8.80 -14.11 9.26
CA HIS A 210 7.79 -14.79 8.45
C HIS A 210 7.58 -14.09 7.11
N TYR A 211 7.49 -12.76 7.08
CA TYR A 211 7.43 -11.98 5.85
C TYR A 211 8.62 -12.28 4.93
N PHE A 212 9.85 -12.18 5.44
CA PHE A 212 11.07 -12.49 4.67
C PHE A 212 11.07 -13.93 4.15
N ASN A 213 10.72 -14.90 5.01
CA ASN A 213 10.72 -16.30 4.62
C ASN A 213 9.64 -16.62 3.57
N ALA A 214 8.49 -15.95 3.63
CA ALA A 214 7.44 -16.08 2.62
C ALA A 214 7.92 -15.53 1.26
N ILE A 215 8.46 -14.31 1.20
CA ILE A 215 8.98 -13.76 -0.07
C ILE A 215 10.18 -14.58 -0.59
N LYS A 216 11.02 -15.11 0.31
CA LYS A 216 12.08 -16.07 -0.07
C LYS A 216 11.53 -17.31 -0.77
N GLN A 217 10.31 -17.78 -0.46
CA GLN A 217 9.72 -18.91 -1.22
C GLN A 217 9.53 -18.56 -2.70
N VAL A 218 9.08 -17.33 -3.00
CA VAL A 218 8.98 -16.85 -4.39
C VAL A 218 10.36 -16.78 -5.03
N ALA A 219 11.36 -16.24 -4.32
CA ALA A 219 12.73 -16.16 -4.82
C ALA A 219 13.35 -17.54 -5.07
N TYR A 220 13.16 -18.53 -4.18
CA TYR A 220 13.62 -19.91 -4.38
C TYR A 220 13.01 -20.51 -5.64
N ARG A 221 11.71 -20.32 -5.84
CA ARG A 221 10.98 -20.84 -7.01
C ARG A 221 11.46 -20.20 -8.31
N ILE A 222 11.79 -18.91 -8.30
CA ILE A 222 12.40 -18.18 -9.43
C ILE A 222 13.81 -18.72 -9.71
N HIS A 223 14.62 -18.94 -8.67
CA HIS A 223 15.97 -19.48 -8.75
C HIS A 223 15.99 -20.90 -9.34
N ASP A 224 15.22 -21.81 -8.77
CA ASP A 224 15.15 -23.23 -9.15
C ASP A 224 14.66 -23.44 -10.60
N ASN A 225 14.06 -22.41 -11.22
CA ASN A 225 13.57 -22.43 -12.59
C ASN A 225 14.38 -21.55 -13.56
N ASP A 226 15.57 -21.08 -13.16
CA ASP A 226 16.48 -20.27 -13.99
C ASP A 226 15.83 -18.99 -14.56
N LEU A 227 14.96 -18.34 -13.78
CA LEU A 227 14.22 -17.14 -14.19
C LEU A 227 14.93 -15.82 -13.79
N GLU A 228 15.93 -15.90 -12.92
CA GLU A 228 16.77 -14.78 -12.48
C GLU A 228 17.49 -14.10 -13.66
N ASP A 229 17.42 -12.76 -13.71
CA ASP A 229 18.01 -11.86 -14.71
C ASP A 229 17.51 -12.07 -16.17
N SER A 230 16.98 -13.25 -16.49
CA SER A 230 16.37 -13.60 -17.77
C SER A 230 14.94 -13.06 -17.88
N VAL A 231 14.16 -13.16 -16.80
CA VAL A 231 12.81 -12.59 -16.68
C VAL A 231 12.77 -11.66 -15.48
N VAL A 232 13.09 -12.17 -14.29
CA VAL A 232 12.99 -11.43 -13.03
C VAL A 232 14.30 -10.67 -12.78
N ILE A 233 14.23 -9.33 -12.81
CA ILE A 233 15.40 -8.45 -12.66
C ILE A 233 15.62 -7.99 -11.21
N GLY A 234 14.63 -8.18 -10.34
CA GLY A 234 14.70 -7.71 -8.97
C GLY A 234 13.40 -7.81 -8.19
N TYR A 235 13.42 -7.20 -7.01
CA TYR A 235 12.34 -7.26 -6.02
C TYR A 235 12.15 -5.89 -5.37
N ASP A 236 10.90 -5.49 -5.18
CA ASP A 236 10.53 -4.47 -4.20
C ASP A 236 10.65 -5.05 -2.79
N SER A 237 10.79 -4.18 -1.79
CA SER A 237 10.89 -4.57 -0.38
C SER A 237 9.54 -4.68 0.33
N MET A 238 8.61 -3.78 0.01
CA MET A 238 7.25 -3.72 0.51
C MET A 238 6.56 -2.55 -0.20
N ASN A 239 5.38 -2.78 -0.77
CA ASN A 239 4.58 -1.68 -1.32
C ASN A 239 4.21 -0.67 -0.23
N GLU A 240 4.40 0.62 -0.49
CA GLU A 240 3.92 1.76 0.31
C GLU A 240 4.07 1.58 1.83
N PRO A 241 5.29 1.34 2.35
CA PRO A 241 5.48 1.03 3.75
C PRO A 241 5.05 2.20 4.64
N ASN A 242 4.34 1.92 5.72
CA ASN A 242 3.78 2.94 6.62
C ASN A 242 4.38 2.86 8.04
N GLN A 243 4.51 4.03 8.69
CA GLN A 243 5.11 4.14 10.01
C GLN A 243 4.20 3.71 11.18
N GLY A 244 2.89 3.57 10.95
CA GLY A 244 1.93 3.35 12.02
C GLY A 244 1.95 4.51 13.03
N TYR A 245 2.17 4.22 14.30
CA TYR A 245 2.26 5.22 15.37
C TYR A 245 3.66 5.81 15.56
N ILE A 246 4.68 5.23 14.92
CA ILE A 246 6.06 5.70 15.06
C ILE A 246 6.14 7.18 14.65
N ASP A 247 6.84 7.98 15.44
CA ASP A 247 7.03 9.42 15.26
C ASP A 247 5.76 10.29 15.42
N ILE A 248 4.66 9.73 15.92
CA ILE A 248 3.53 10.55 16.39
C ILE A 248 3.96 11.34 17.64
N PRO A 249 3.92 12.69 17.62
CA PRO A 249 4.38 13.50 18.75
C PRO A 249 3.50 13.37 20.00
N ASP A 250 2.18 13.23 19.81
CA ASP A 250 1.18 13.19 20.86
C ASP A 250 -0.02 12.35 20.42
N ILE A 251 -0.29 11.23 21.09
CA ILE A 251 -1.37 10.31 20.73
C ILE A 251 -2.77 10.90 20.91
N THR A 252 -2.89 12.06 21.58
CA THR A 252 -4.16 12.76 21.81
C THR A 252 -4.50 13.76 20.71
N LYS A 253 -3.66 13.87 19.68
CA LYS A 253 -3.82 14.85 18.60
C LYS A 253 -3.75 14.15 17.24
N LEU A 254 -4.55 14.66 16.29
CA LEU A 254 -4.35 14.36 14.88
C LEU A 254 -3.17 15.19 14.37
N SER A 255 -2.53 14.73 13.30
CA SER A 255 -1.46 15.49 12.65
C SER A 255 -1.92 16.90 12.27
N GLU A 256 -1.15 17.90 12.70
CA GLU A 256 -1.34 19.30 12.33
C GLU A 256 -0.89 19.60 10.89
N ASP A 257 -0.27 18.62 10.22
CA ASP A 257 0.04 18.72 8.80
C ASP A 257 -1.26 18.84 7.99
N ASP A 258 -1.38 19.97 7.31
CA ASP A 258 -2.52 20.39 6.51
C ASP A 258 -2.56 19.73 5.12
N ILE A 259 -1.52 19.00 4.73
CA ILE A 259 -1.55 18.12 3.54
C ILE A 259 -1.78 16.65 3.90
N ALA A 260 -1.68 16.24 5.16
CA ALA A 260 -1.95 14.87 5.57
C ALA A 260 -3.42 14.52 5.29
N PHE A 261 -3.64 13.39 4.60
CA PHE A 261 -4.97 12.95 4.20
C PHE A 261 -5.87 12.69 5.41
N LYS A 262 -7.05 13.31 5.43
CA LYS A 262 -8.08 13.14 6.46
C LYS A 262 -9.45 13.18 5.80
N MET A 263 -10.31 12.21 6.12
CA MET A 263 -11.67 12.12 5.58
C MET A 263 -12.57 11.29 6.48
N GLY A 264 -13.82 11.69 6.63
CA GLY A 264 -14.79 11.05 7.51
C GLY A 264 -14.38 11.13 8.99
N PRO A 265 -14.84 10.17 9.83
CA PRO A 265 -14.49 10.08 11.24
C PRO A 265 -12.99 9.80 11.41
N MET A 266 -12.24 10.69 12.05
CA MET A 266 -10.79 10.55 12.28
C MET A 266 -10.50 10.50 13.78
N PRO A 267 -10.41 9.30 14.39
CA PRO A 267 -9.93 9.18 15.75
C PRO A 267 -8.44 9.52 15.84
N THR A 268 -8.03 10.18 16.91
CA THR A 268 -6.62 10.20 17.34
C THR A 268 -6.16 8.79 17.73
N ALA A 269 -4.86 8.56 17.89
CA ALA A 269 -4.37 7.25 18.34
C ALA A 269 -5.01 6.84 19.68
N TYR A 270 -5.12 7.78 20.62
CA TYR A 270 -5.79 7.55 21.90
C TYR A 270 -7.29 7.29 21.77
N GLU A 271 -7.99 8.09 20.96
CA GLU A 271 -9.43 7.87 20.69
C GLU A 271 -9.67 6.50 20.04
N GLY A 272 -8.77 6.07 19.15
CA GLY A 272 -8.78 4.74 18.54
C GLY A 272 -8.60 3.63 19.58
N MET A 273 -7.67 3.79 20.54
CA MET A 273 -7.46 2.84 21.64
C MET A 273 -8.72 2.72 22.54
N ARG A 274 -9.40 3.83 22.80
CA ARG A 274 -10.67 3.84 23.56
C ARG A 274 -11.78 3.10 22.80
N LEU A 275 -12.01 3.44 21.54
CA LEU A 275 -13.02 2.80 20.70
C LEU A 275 -12.78 1.30 20.54
N ALA A 276 -11.52 0.91 20.34
CA ALA A 276 -11.10 -0.49 20.28
C ALA A 276 -11.33 -1.26 21.59
N SER A 277 -11.39 -0.56 22.71
CA SER A 277 -11.65 -1.12 24.03
C SER A 277 -13.13 -1.02 24.44
N GLY A 278 -14.02 -0.75 23.47
CA GLY A 278 -15.47 -0.70 23.67
C GLY A 278 -15.99 0.60 24.27
N ILE A 279 -15.19 1.66 24.32
CA ILE A 279 -15.54 2.92 24.98
C ILE A 279 -16.07 3.94 23.95
N PRO A 280 -17.31 4.44 24.10
CA PRO A 280 -17.86 5.49 23.24
C PRO A 280 -16.98 6.74 23.24
N THR A 281 -16.67 7.25 22.05
CA THR A 281 -15.71 8.34 21.88
C THR A 281 -16.17 9.34 20.83
N ALA A 282 -16.12 10.62 21.20
CA ALA A 282 -16.32 11.72 20.28
C ALA A 282 -15.05 11.93 19.45
N VAL A 283 -15.16 11.86 18.12
CA VAL A 283 -14.03 12.00 17.19
C VAL A 283 -14.29 13.13 16.21
N GLN A 284 -13.22 13.71 15.65
CA GLN A 284 -13.35 14.74 14.64
C GLN A 284 -13.87 14.15 13.33
N ASN A 285 -14.80 14.83 12.67
CA ASN A 285 -15.22 14.48 11.30
C ASN A 285 -14.58 15.44 10.30
N TRP A 286 -14.19 14.92 9.14
CA TRP A 286 -13.43 15.63 8.11
C TRP A 286 -14.03 15.45 6.73
N VAL A 287 -13.95 16.50 5.91
CA VAL A 287 -14.32 16.47 4.48
C VAL A 287 -13.15 16.96 3.63
N PHE A 288 -13.06 16.46 2.40
CA PHE A 288 -12.05 16.90 1.46
C PHE A 288 -12.56 18.10 0.63
N ALA A 289 -12.08 19.31 0.94
CA ALA A 289 -12.42 20.53 0.21
C ALA A 289 -11.42 20.78 -0.94
N TRP A 290 -11.60 21.87 -1.70
CA TRP A 290 -10.71 22.20 -2.83
C TRP A 290 -9.27 22.52 -2.42
N ASN A 291 -9.07 22.99 -1.19
CA ASN A 291 -7.78 23.34 -0.61
C ASN A 291 -7.28 22.28 0.38
N GLY A 292 -7.82 21.05 0.33
CA GLY A 292 -7.43 19.93 1.18
C GLY A 292 -8.44 19.61 2.29
N PRO A 293 -8.05 18.77 3.26
CA PRO A 293 -8.91 18.31 4.33
C PRO A 293 -9.36 19.43 5.27
N ARG A 294 -10.64 19.43 5.64
CA ARG A 294 -11.21 20.37 6.60
C ARG A 294 -12.09 19.64 7.61
N LYS A 295 -11.92 19.97 8.89
CA LYS A 295 -12.84 19.56 9.96
C LYS A 295 -14.22 20.17 9.74
N ASP A 296 -15.26 19.34 9.65
CA ASP A 296 -16.64 19.76 9.48
C ASP A 296 -17.53 19.49 10.71
N GLY A 297 -16.99 18.83 11.73
CA GLY A 297 -17.75 18.55 12.95
C GLY A 297 -17.03 17.66 13.95
N THR A 298 -17.80 17.16 14.90
CA THR A 298 -17.41 16.11 15.85
C THR A 298 -18.60 15.16 15.96
N ILE A 299 -18.33 13.87 15.91
CA ILE A 299 -19.34 12.82 15.92
C ILE A 299 -19.04 11.82 17.02
N MET A 300 -20.08 11.28 17.64
CA MET A 300 -19.93 10.21 18.64
C MET A 300 -19.93 8.87 17.93
N LEU A 301 -18.88 8.08 18.13
CA LEU A 301 -18.82 6.69 17.71
C LEU A 301 -19.02 5.79 18.94
N ASP A 302 -19.93 4.82 18.83
CA ASP A 302 -20.28 3.91 19.92
C ASP A 302 -20.04 2.46 19.48
N PRO A 303 -19.04 1.77 20.08
CA PRO A 303 -18.79 0.36 19.81
C PRO A 303 -19.91 -0.59 20.30
N GLU A 304 -20.86 -0.09 21.11
CA GLU A 304 -21.92 -0.85 21.78
C GLU A 304 -21.37 -1.96 22.68
N GLY A 305 -20.26 -1.67 23.36
CA GLY A 305 -19.56 -2.61 24.24
C GLY A 305 -18.75 -3.69 23.53
N ARG A 306 -18.69 -3.71 22.19
CA ARG A 306 -17.79 -4.59 21.43
C ARG A 306 -16.35 -4.11 21.53
N GLU A 307 -15.42 -5.05 21.56
CA GLU A 307 -13.98 -4.77 21.56
C GLU A 307 -13.35 -5.22 20.25
N ALA A 308 -12.35 -4.48 19.79
CA ALA A 308 -11.52 -4.87 18.65
C ALA A 308 -10.49 -5.94 19.03
N TRP A 309 -10.41 -6.27 20.32
CA TRP A 309 -9.49 -7.24 20.89
C TRP A 309 -10.21 -8.56 21.16
N LEU A 310 -9.52 -9.67 20.92
CA LEU A 310 -10.01 -11.01 21.23
C LEU A 310 -10.23 -11.16 22.75
N SER A 311 -11.29 -11.89 23.11
CA SER A 311 -11.45 -12.38 24.48
C SER A 311 -10.32 -13.35 24.83
N GLU A 312 -10.15 -13.63 26.12
CA GLU A 312 -9.14 -14.59 26.58
C GLU A 312 -9.35 -15.98 25.94
N GLU A 313 -10.61 -16.41 25.83
CA GLU A 313 -10.98 -17.69 25.22
C GLU A 313 -10.67 -17.71 23.72
N ALA A 314 -11.06 -16.67 22.98
CA ALA A 314 -10.83 -16.59 21.54
C ALA A 314 -9.33 -16.44 21.20
N LEU A 315 -8.58 -15.73 22.06
CA LEU A 315 -7.12 -15.65 21.94
C LEU A 315 -6.46 -17.01 22.22
N HIS A 316 -6.94 -17.75 23.22
CA HIS A 316 -6.47 -19.10 23.50
C HIS A 316 -6.72 -20.04 22.32
N GLU A 317 -7.92 -20.00 21.74
CA GLU A 317 -8.26 -20.78 20.53
C GLU A 317 -7.33 -20.45 19.37
N ALA A 318 -7.10 -19.16 19.08
CA ALA A 318 -6.16 -18.76 18.05
C ALA A 318 -4.72 -19.27 18.33
N CYS A 319 -4.26 -19.20 19.58
CA CYS A 319 -2.95 -19.72 19.95
C CYS A 319 -2.85 -21.24 19.74
N VAL A 320 -3.91 -22.00 20.01
CA VAL A 320 -3.95 -23.45 19.73
C VAL A 320 -3.93 -23.72 18.22
N ILE A 321 -4.70 -22.97 17.44
CA ILE A 321 -4.80 -23.15 15.99
C ILE A 321 -3.47 -22.87 15.28
N PHE A 322 -2.74 -21.83 15.70
CA PHE A 322 -1.50 -21.39 15.06
C PHE A 322 -0.22 -21.80 15.81
N ASP A 323 -0.34 -22.66 16.84
CA ASP A 323 0.77 -23.12 17.70
C ASP A 323 1.61 -21.96 18.27
N TRP A 324 0.92 -20.95 18.83
CA TRP A 324 1.57 -19.82 19.48
C TRP A 324 1.73 -20.02 20.98
N LYS A 325 2.94 -19.72 21.45
CA LYS A 325 3.32 -19.65 22.86
C LYS A 325 3.60 -18.21 23.21
N ARG A 326 2.57 -17.51 23.70
CA ARG A 326 2.67 -16.12 24.15
C ARG A 326 3.34 -16.06 25.52
N ASP A 327 4.15 -15.03 25.73
CA ASP A 327 4.68 -14.74 27.05
C ASP A 327 3.53 -14.40 28.02
N PRO A 328 3.56 -14.90 29.28
CA PRO A 328 2.53 -14.61 30.26
C PRO A 328 2.29 -13.12 30.54
N ALA A 329 3.28 -12.26 30.30
CA ALA A 329 3.13 -10.81 30.40
C ALA A 329 2.29 -10.20 29.26
N TRP A 330 2.11 -10.90 28.15
CA TRP A 330 1.31 -10.44 27.00
C TRP A 330 -0.13 -10.96 27.05
N THR A 331 -0.88 -10.46 28.04
CA THR A 331 -2.29 -10.81 28.28
C THR A 331 -3.21 -10.37 27.13
N SER A 332 -4.45 -10.86 27.13
CA SER A 332 -5.51 -10.38 26.24
C SER A 332 -5.88 -8.92 26.51
N GLY A 333 -6.41 -8.24 25.50
CA GLY A 333 -6.83 -6.83 25.57
C GLY A 333 -5.88 -5.87 24.84
N CYS A 334 -6.06 -4.58 25.09
CA CYS A 334 -5.32 -3.53 24.38
C CYS A 334 -3.83 -3.55 24.71
N ILE A 335 -2.99 -3.85 23.72
CA ILE A 335 -1.54 -3.92 23.92
C ILE A 335 -0.95 -2.59 24.41
N TRP A 336 -1.57 -1.46 24.06
CA TRP A 336 -1.11 -0.13 24.44
C TRP A 336 -1.48 0.22 25.88
N ASP A 337 -2.58 -0.33 26.41
CA ASP A 337 -2.94 -0.28 27.84
C ASP A 337 -1.98 -1.17 28.66
N ILE A 338 -1.67 -2.38 28.16
CA ILE A 338 -0.70 -3.30 28.78
C ILE A 338 0.70 -2.66 28.93
N HIS A 339 1.11 -1.84 27.97
CA HIS A 339 2.37 -1.09 28.02
C HIS A 339 2.29 0.22 28.84
N GLY A 340 1.15 0.51 29.49
CA GLY A 340 0.98 1.68 30.35
C GLY A 340 1.04 3.00 29.60
N ILE A 341 0.59 3.02 28.34
CA ILE A 341 0.54 4.25 27.53
C ILE A 341 -0.68 5.09 27.93
N TRP A 342 -1.77 4.41 28.26
CA TRP A 342 -2.99 4.95 28.85
C TRP A 342 -3.54 3.91 29.84
N ASP A 343 -4.52 4.28 30.67
CA ASP A 343 -5.23 3.36 31.57
C ASP A 343 -6.69 3.24 31.19
N ARG A 344 -7.10 2.02 30.83
CA ARG A 344 -8.48 1.71 30.47
C ARG A 344 -9.48 2.00 31.58
N LYS A 345 -9.12 1.82 32.86
CA LYS A 345 -10.06 1.95 33.98
C LYS A 345 -10.39 3.39 34.32
N SER A 346 -9.38 4.25 34.35
CA SER A 346 -9.57 5.69 34.60
C SER A 346 -9.84 6.48 33.32
N GLU A 347 -9.66 5.88 32.15
CA GLU A 347 -9.74 6.54 30.84
C GLU A 347 -8.79 7.75 30.74
N THR A 348 -7.56 7.58 31.25
CA THR A 348 -6.55 8.64 31.24
C THR A 348 -5.32 8.25 30.43
N VAL A 349 -4.74 9.25 29.77
CA VAL A 349 -3.45 9.10 29.07
C VAL A 349 -2.33 9.23 30.08
N ILE A 350 -1.40 8.26 30.06
CA ILE A 350 -0.24 8.22 30.96
C ILE A 350 1.00 8.76 30.23
N GLN A 351 1.20 8.33 28.98
CA GLN A 351 2.40 8.66 28.18
C GLN A 351 1.98 9.20 26.81
N PRO A 352 1.59 10.48 26.71
CA PRO A 352 1.10 11.05 25.45
C PRO A 352 2.14 11.02 24.33
N GLU A 353 3.42 11.16 24.66
CA GLU A 353 4.54 11.24 23.72
C GLU A 353 5.27 9.90 23.52
N TYR A 354 4.63 8.76 23.87
CA TYR A 354 5.28 7.44 23.88
C TYR A 354 5.98 7.12 22.55
N PHE A 355 5.35 7.46 21.42
CA PHE A 355 5.87 7.17 20.08
C PHE A 355 6.72 8.28 19.45
N ALA A 356 6.94 9.41 20.13
CA ALA A 356 7.50 10.63 19.53
C ALA A 356 8.99 10.55 19.14
N LYS A 357 9.72 9.51 19.55
CA LYS A 357 11.20 9.41 19.44
C LYS A 357 11.69 8.24 18.59
N GLY A 358 10.87 7.74 17.67
CA GLY A 358 11.11 6.49 16.95
C GLY A 358 12.17 6.60 15.85
N GLN A 359 12.20 7.71 15.13
CA GLN A 359 12.97 7.88 13.90
C GLN A 359 12.66 6.74 12.91
N TYR A 360 11.42 6.68 12.42
CA TYR A 360 10.89 5.62 11.55
C TYR A 360 11.85 5.20 10.43
N HIS A 361 12.48 6.17 9.77
CA HIS A 361 13.45 5.92 8.71
C HIS A 361 14.58 4.95 9.11
N LYS A 362 14.98 4.91 10.38
CA LYS A 362 16.01 3.97 10.87
C LYS A 362 15.48 2.54 10.92
N TYR A 363 14.27 2.34 11.43
CA TYR A 363 13.62 1.03 11.44
C TYR A 363 13.38 0.52 10.02
N TRP A 364 12.96 1.41 9.13
CA TRP A 364 12.76 1.07 7.72
C TRP A 364 14.09 0.74 7.01
N ILE A 365 15.17 1.49 7.25
CA ILE A 365 16.51 1.14 6.71
C ILE A 365 16.98 -0.22 7.24
N GLU A 366 16.81 -0.52 8.53
CA GLU A 366 17.15 -1.83 9.11
C GLU A 366 16.35 -2.96 8.43
N PHE A 367 15.04 -2.76 8.27
CA PHE A 367 14.17 -3.68 7.51
C PHE A 367 14.68 -3.89 6.08
N LEU A 368 14.98 -2.80 5.36
CA LEU A 368 15.45 -2.86 3.97
C LEU A 368 16.79 -3.60 3.85
N GLN A 369 17.69 -3.42 4.81
CA GLN A 369 18.97 -4.15 4.87
C GLN A 369 18.74 -5.64 5.06
N ASN A 370 17.95 -6.03 6.06
CA ASN A 370 17.65 -7.44 6.35
C ASN A 370 16.90 -8.10 5.19
N TYR A 371 15.96 -7.39 4.56
CA TYR A 371 15.24 -7.86 3.37
C TYR A 371 16.21 -8.07 2.20
N THR A 372 17.08 -7.09 1.94
CA THR A 372 18.08 -7.18 0.86
C THR A 372 19.00 -8.39 1.06
N GLU A 373 19.48 -8.61 2.27
CA GLU A 373 20.30 -9.78 2.61
C GLU A 373 19.52 -11.10 2.41
N ALA A 374 18.26 -11.15 2.84
CA ALA A 374 17.40 -12.32 2.69
C ALA A 374 17.20 -12.68 1.21
N ILE A 375 16.88 -11.71 0.35
CA ILE A 375 16.70 -11.94 -1.09
C ILE A 375 18.03 -12.30 -1.78
N ARG A 376 19.10 -11.55 -1.49
CA ARG A 376 20.41 -11.79 -2.14
C ARG A 376 21.12 -13.05 -1.67
N SER A 377 20.67 -13.66 -0.57
CA SER A 377 21.07 -15.02 -0.21
C SER A 377 20.60 -16.08 -1.23
N ILE A 378 19.68 -15.72 -2.12
CA ILE A 378 19.13 -16.57 -3.19
C ILE A 378 19.47 -15.98 -4.55
N HIS A 379 18.91 -14.81 -4.89
CA HIS A 379 19.20 -14.10 -6.14
C HIS A 379 20.31 -13.07 -5.88
N THR A 380 21.57 -13.51 -5.95
CA THR A 380 22.75 -12.67 -5.61
C THR A 380 22.79 -11.36 -6.38
N ASP A 381 22.42 -11.41 -7.66
CA ASP A 381 22.35 -10.27 -8.55
C ASP A 381 20.97 -9.58 -8.51
N ALA A 382 20.14 -9.70 -7.48
CA ALA A 382 18.86 -8.97 -7.45
C ALA A 382 19.05 -7.44 -7.46
N ILE A 383 18.33 -6.72 -8.33
CA ILE A 383 18.10 -5.27 -8.14
C ILE A 383 17.09 -5.12 -7.01
N ILE A 384 17.41 -4.32 -6.00
CA ILE A 384 16.43 -3.98 -4.96
C ILE A 384 15.75 -2.67 -5.34
N PHE A 385 14.45 -2.74 -5.59
CA PHE A 385 13.61 -1.58 -5.84
C PHE A 385 13.27 -0.98 -4.47
N VAL A 386 13.72 0.25 -4.25
CA VAL A 386 13.65 0.94 -2.96
C VAL A 386 12.49 1.92 -3.00
N GLN A 387 11.42 1.55 -2.29
CA GLN A 387 10.20 2.34 -2.18
C GLN A 387 10.10 2.98 -0.78
N PRO A 388 10.30 4.31 -0.64
CA PRO A 388 9.96 5.01 0.60
C PRO A 388 8.43 5.13 0.74
N PRO A 389 7.92 5.60 1.90
CA PRO A 389 6.52 5.97 2.04
C PRO A 389 6.06 6.94 0.95
N VAL A 390 4.78 6.87 0.61
CA VAL A 390 4.18 7.63 -0.50
C VAL A 390 4.41 9.14 -0.33
N ILE A 391 4.88 9.81 -1.38
CA ILE A 391 5.15 11.27 -1.44
C ILE A 391 6.26 11.73 -0.46
N GLU A 392 6.84 10.85 0.36
CA GLU A 392 7.97 11.20 1.22
C GLU A 392 9.30 11.19 0.46
N ALA A 393 10.22 12.03 0.89
CA ALA A 393 11.59 11.98 0.37
C ALA A 393 12.28 10.75 0.99
N PRO A 394 13.00 9.93 0.19
CA PRO A 394 13.72 8.80 0.74
C PRO A 394 14.79 9.29 1.72
N PRO A 395 15.04 8.58 2.83
CA PRO A 395 16.17 8.90 3.71
C PRO A 395 17.49 8.62 2.99
N LEU A 396 18.60 9.12 3.54
CA LEU A 396 19.93 8.79 3.03
C LEU A 396 20.19 7.28 3.19
N ILE A 397 20.31 6.58 2.06
CA ILE A 397 20.55 5.14 2.02
C ILE A 397 22.03 4.85 2.32
N PRO A 398 22.34 3.89 3.21
CA PRO A 398 23.71 3.49 3.48
C PRO A 398 24.44 3.01 2.23
N ARG A 399 25.69 3.44 2.03
CA ARG A 399 26.51 3.05 0.87
C ARG A 399 26.77 1.55 0.77
N SER A 400 26.59 0.80 1.87
CA SER A 400 26.69 -0.66 1.86
C SER A 400 25.54 -1.35 1.10
N LEU A 401 24.42 -0.66 0.89
CA LEU A 401 23.35 -1.13 0.02
C LEU A 401 23.64 -0.73 -1.42
N GLU A 402 24.10 -1.70 -2.19
CA GLU A 402 24.44 -1.51 -3.59
C GLU A 402 23.37 -2.08 -4.52
N ARG A 403 23.47 -1.74 -5.82
CA ARG A 403 22.64 -2.27 -6.91
C ARG A 403 21.14 -2.08 -6.65
N LEU A 404 20.77 -0.82 -6.48
CA LEU A 404 19.41 -0.38 -6.18
C LEU A 404 18.72 0.17 -7.43
N ALA A 405 17.40 0.31 -7.36
CA ALA A 405 16.63 1.21 -8.20
C ALA A 405 15.67 2.00 -7.29
N TYR A 406 15.61 3.31 -7.43
CA TYR A 406 14.67 4.11 -6.67
C TYR A 406 13.26 3.94 -7.26
N ALA A 407 12.30 3.53 -6.44
CA ALA A 407 10.97 3.10 -6.89
C ALA A 407 9.81 3.86 -6.21
N PRO A 408 9.75 5.21 -6.27
CA PRO A 408 8.67 5.97 -5.63
C PRO A 408 7.36 5.84 -6.41
N HIS A 409 6.26 6.17 -5.74
CA HIS A 409 4.95 6.29 -6.36
C HIS A 409 4.56 7.74 -6.54
N TRP A 410 3.79 8.02 -7.60
CA TRP A 410 3.23 9.35 -7.79
C TRP A 410 1.86 9.25 -8.47
N TYR A 411 0.88 9.90 -7.85
CA TYR A 411 -0.43 10.10 -8.42
C TYR A 411 -0.85 11.56 -8.33
N ASP A 412 -1.67 12.02 -9.27
CA ASP A 412 -2.41 13.25 -9.13
C ASP A 412 -3.52 13.08 -8.08
N GLY A 413 -3.19 13.40 -6.83
CA GLY A 413 -4.11 13.28 -5.70
C GLY A 413 -5.41 14.09 -5.87
N LEU A 414 -5.39 15.19 -6.61
CA LEU A 414 -6.61 15.97 -6.85
C LEU A 414 -7.57 15.21 -7.78
N THR A 415 -7.05 14.64 -8.86
CA THR A 415 -7.83 13.85 -9.82
C THR A 415 -8.30 12.53 -9.19
N LEU A 416 -7.45 11.85 -8.41
CA LEU A 416 -7.84 10.63 -7.69
C LEU A 416 -9.00 10.87 -6.73
N VAL A 417 -8.85 11.84 -5.81
CA VAL A 417 -9.85 12.05 -4.75
C VAL A 417 -11.17 12.58 -5.32
N LYS A 418 -11.12 13.46 -6.31
CA LYS A 418 -12.34 14.03 -6.92
C LYS A 418 -12.93 13.17 -8.03
N LYS A 419 -12.20 12.16 -8.51
CA LYS A 419 -12.49 11.42 -9.75
C LYS A 419 -12.86 12.37 -10.89
N LYS A 420 -12.02 13.37 -11.13
CA LYS A 420 -12.32 14.45 -12.09
C LYS A 420 -11.07 15.17 -12.57
N TRP A 421 -10.91 15.30 -13.89
CA TRP A 421 -9.93 16.21 -14.47
C TRP A 421 -10.35 17.67 -14.26
N CYS A 422 -9.57 18.39 -13.45
CA CYS A 422 -9.86 19.77 -13.08
C CYS A 422 -9.11 20.76 -13.97
N SER A 423 -9.66 21.95 -14.18
CA SER A 423 -8.96 23.06 -14.87
C SER A 423 -7.85 23.71 -14.03
N TYR A 424 -7.56 23.15 -12.87
CA TYR A 424 -6.49 23.55 -11.98
C TYR A 424 -5.91 22.33 -11.24
N ASN A 425 -4.69 22.47 -10.75
CA ASN A 425 -4.02 21.51 -9.88
C ASN A 425 -3.15 22.25 -8.85
N VAL A 426 -2.54 21.53 -7.91
CA VAL A 426 -1.62 22.06 -6.89
C VAL A 426 -0.29 21.31 -7.00
N ASP A 427 0.81 22.05 -6.97
CA ASP A 427 2.16 21.49 -6.92
C ASP A 427 2.46 20.88 -5.53
N VAL A 428 1.78 19.77 -5.21
CA VAL A 428 1.69 19.23 -3.85
C VAL A 428 3.02 18.70 -3.35
N VAL A 429 3.79 18.00 -4.18
CA VAL A 429 5.14 17.51 -3.80
C VAL A 429 6.01 18.70 -3.41
N ASN A 430 6.13 19.71 -4.27
CA ASN A 430 7.00 20.84 -3.95
C ASN A 430 6.44 21.75 -2.84
N LEU A 431 5.12 21.81 -2.67
CA LEU A 431 4.49 22.46 -1.52
C LEU A 431 4.85 21.75 -0.22
N ASN A 432 4.84 20.41 -0.21
CA ASN A 432 5.29 19.60 0.91
C ASN A 432 6.78 19.88 1.22
N ARG A 433 7.62 20.00 0.19
CA ARG A 433 9.04 20.36 0.35
C ARG A 433 9.30 21.82 0.71
N GLY A 434 8.27 22.62 0.97
CA GLY A 434 8.41 24.00 1.42
C GLY A 434 8.80 25.02 0.34
N LYS A 435 8.76 24.66 -0.96
CA LYS A 435 9.08 25.56 -2.10
C LYS A 435 8.29 26.87 -2.08
N TYR A 436 7.08 26.86 -1.50
CA TYR A 436 6.16 28.01 -1.46
C TYR A 436 6.14 28.76 -0.12
N GLY A 437 7.05 28.42 0.80
CA GLY A 437 7.12 28.98 2.15
C GLY A 437 6.00 28.49 3.07
N THR A 438 5.83 29.18 4.19
CA THR A 438 4.82 28.87 5.22
C THR A 438 3.61 29.80 5.15
N GLY A 439 2.54 29.43 5.87
CA GLY A 439 1.32 30.25 6.01
C GLY A 439 0.29 30.07 4.89
N PRO A 440 -0.86 30.76 4.99
CA PRO A 440 -2.06 30.47 4.18
C PRO A 440 -1.90 30.76 2.69
N LEU A 441 -0.97 31.64 2.30
CA LEU A 441 -0.73 32.01 0.91
C LEU A 441 0.07 30.94 0.13
N ARG A 442 0.67 29.95 0.80
CA ARG A 442 1.52 28.95 0.13
C ARG A 442 0.74 28.10 -0.88
N PHE A 443 -0.51 27.73 -0.56
CA PHE A 443 -1.39 27.00 -1.49
C PHE A 443 -1.73 27.83 -2.72
N LEU A 444 -1.96 29.13 -2.56
CA LEU A 444 -2.24 30.02 -3.68
C LEU A 444 -1.04 30.14 -4.63
N ARG A 445 0.19 30.11 -4.10
CA ARG A 445 1.43 30.11 -4.90
C ARG A 445 1.71 28.75 -5.57
N ALA A 446 1.27 27.66 -4.95
CA ALA A 446 1.37 26.31 -5.48
C ALA A 446 0.28 25.98 -6.51
N LEU A 447 -0.79 26.79 -6.59
CA LEU A 447 -1.89 26.62 -7.54
C LEU A 447 -1.38 26.73 -8.99
N ARG A 448 -1.88 25.85 -9.85
CA ARG A 448 -1.61 25.81 -11.28
C ARG A 448 -2.94 25.80 -12.02
N VAL A 449 -3.16 26.78 -12.89
CA VAL A 449 -4.45 26.97 -13.58
C VAL A 449 -4.25 26.83 -15.08
N GLY A 450 -5.08 25.99 -15.70
CA GLY A 450 -5.05 25.68 -17.12
C GLY A 450 -4.12 24.53 -17.48
N GLU A 451 -4.47 23.82 -18.56
CA GLU A 451 -3.83 22.59 -19.03
C GLU A 451 -2.30 22.67 -19.08
N LYS A 452 -1.76 23.73 -19.71
CA LYS A 452 -0.31 23.92 -19.82
C LYS A 452 0.39 24.00 -18.46
N ALA A 453 -0.23 24.68 -17.49
CA ALA A 453 0.34 24.84 -16.15
C ALA A 453 0.25 23.54 -15.34
N ILE A 454 -0.81 22.75 -15.53
CA ILE A 454 -0.99 21.44 -14.89
C ILE A 454 0.06 20.45 -15.41
N ARG A 455 0.26 20.36 -16.73
CA ARG A 455 1.27 19.48 -17.32
C ARG A 455 2.68 19.82 -16.83
N GLN A 456 3.03 21.11 -16.84
CA GLN A 456 4.32 21.55 -16.29
C GLN A 456 4.43 21.25 -14.78
N CYS A 457 3.32 21.34 -14.04
CA CYS A 457 3.29 20.96 -12.62
C CYS A 457 3.72 19.49 -12.43
N PHE A 458 3.19 18.57 -13.23
CA PHE A 458 3.51 17.15 -13.12
C PHE A 458 4.99 16.90 -13.46
N VAL A 459 5.50 17.57 -14.51
CA VAL A 459 6.93 17.54 -14.86
C VAL A 459 7.78 17.99 -13.67
N ASP A 460 7.47 19.13 -13.07
CA ASP A 460 8.21 19.70 -11.94
C ASP A 460 8.16 18.79 -10.70
N GLN A 461 7.02 18.16 -10.41
CA GLN A 461 6.87 17.26 -9.26
C GLN A 461 7.71 15.99 -9.43
N LEU A 462 7.64 15.35 -10.61
CA LEU A 462 8.43 14.16 -10.89
C LEU A 462 9.94 14.46 -10.96
N GLN A 463 10.32 15.64 -11.44
CA GLN A 463 11.72 16.09 -11.42
C GLN A 463 12.25 16.20 -9.99
N THR A 464 11.45 16.76 -9.07
CA THR A 464 11.80 16.84 -7.65
C THR A 464 11.99 15.45 -7.05
N ILE A 465 11.04 14.54 -7.27
CA ILE A 465 11.14 13.15 -6.81
C ILE A 465 12.41 12.47 -7.33
N GLN A 466 12.69 12.57 -8.64
CA GLN A 466 13.89 12.00 -9.24
C GLN A 466 15.18 12.55 -8.61
N SER A 467 15.22 13.87 -8.37
CA SER A 467 16.38 14.56 -7.79
C SER A 467 16.62 14.14 -6.34
N GLU A 468 15.56 13.94 -5.55
CA GLU A 468 15.62 13.41 -4.19
C GLU A 468 16.19 11.98 -4.17
N GLY A 469 15.73 11.13 -5.09
CA GLY A 469 16.29 9.80 -5.29
C GLY A 469 17.79 9.83 -5.58
N GLN A 470 18.22 10.70 -6.50
CA GLN A 470 19.65 10.84 -6.84
C GLN A 470 20.49 11.31 -5.63
N ALA A 471 19.94 12.22 -4.82
CA ALA A 471 20.63 12.76 -3.66
C ALA A 471 20.74 11.74 -2.51
N ASN A 472 19.69 10.96 -2.27
CA ASN A 472 19.56 10.16 -1.04
C ASN A 472 19.70 8.65 -1.27
N VAL A 473 19.26 8.12 -2.40
CA VAL A 473 19.41 6.69 -2.76
C VAL A 473 20.73 6.45 -3.50
N GLY A 474 21.17 7.43 -4.30
CA GLY A 474 22.44 7.44 -5.00
C GLY A 474 22.29 7.44 -6.53
N ASP A 475 23.40 7.21 -7.23
CA ASP A 475 23.44 7.17 -8.71
C ASP A 475 22.86 5.84 -9.23
N TYR A 476 21.55 5.68 -9.07
CA TYR A 476 20.77 4.52 -9.47
C TYR A 476 19.55 4.94 -10.31
N PRO A 477 19.00 4.05 -11.14
CA PRO A 477 17.81 4.39 -11.94
C PRO A 477 16.61 4.72 -11.06
N CYS A 478 15.74 5.59 -11.57
CA CYS A 478 14.44 5.90 -10.98
C CYS A 478 13.33 5.28 -11.84
N VAL A 479 12.44 4.53 -11.20
CA VAL A 479 11.21 3.97 -11.77
C VAL A 479 10.04 4.48 -10.95
N ILE A 480 9.11 5.20 -11.56
CA ILE A 480 7.84 5.51 -10.88
C ILE A 480 7.05 4.20 -10.80
N GLY A 481 7.08 3.54 -9.64
CA GLY A 481 6.55 2.19 -9.41
C GLY A 481 5.05 2.11 -9.62
N GLU A 482 4.36 3.22 -9.36
CA GLU A 482 2.95 3.42 -9.65
C GLU A 482 2.67 4.84 -10.10
N ILE A 483 1.90 4.94 -11.18
CA ILE A 483 1.31 6.15 -11.73
C ILE A 483 0.07 5.78 -12.52
N GLY A 484 -1.00 6.57 -12.44
CA GLY A 484 -2.25 6.23 -13.11
C GLY A 484 -3.34 7.25 -12.90
N ILE A 485 -4.54 6.90 -13.37
CA ILE A 485 -5.74 7.73 -13.28
C ILE A 485 -6.96 6.86 -12.94
N PRO A 486 -7.98 7.42 -12.27
CA PRO A 486 -9.31 6.80 -12.23
C PRO A 486 -9.92 6.80 -13.62
N PHE A 487 -10.48 5.68 -14.06
CA PHE A 487 -11.22 5.58 -15.31
C PHE A 487 -12.71 5.90 -15.12
N ASP A 488 -13.25 5.72 -13.91
CA ASP A 488 -14.59 6.15 -13.50
C ASP A 488 -14.70 7.65 -13.16
N MET A 489 -13.96 8.51 -13.88
CA MET A 489 -14.09 9.96 -13.68
C MET A 489 -15.49 10.48 -14.02
N GLU A 490 -15.96 11.44 -13.23
CA GLU A 490 -17.18 12.18 -13.51
C GLU A 490 -17.08 12.86 -14.88
N GLN A 491 -17.99 12.51 -15.79
CA GLN A 491 -18.08 13.21 -17.07
C GLN A 491 -18.47 14.67 -16.83
N THR A 492 -17.66 15.60 -17.34
CA THR A 492 -18.00 17.02 -17.29
C THR A 492 -19.16 17.31 -18.25
N SER A 493 -20.38 17.38 -17.72
CA SER A 493 -21.68 17.51 -18.43
C SER A 493 -21.91 18.80 -19.24
N LYS A 494 -20.87 19.50 -19.71
CA LYS A 494 -21.00 20.79 -20.42
C LYS A 494 -21.07 20.71 -21.93
N SER A 495 -21.14 19.53 -22.52
CA SER A 495 -21.28 19.39 -23.96
C SER A 495 -22.29 18.30 -24.29
N ILE A 496 -23.52 18.72 -24.57
CA ILE A 496 -24.65 17.88 -25.02
C ILE A 496 -24.37 17.22 -26.40
N HIS A 497 -23.20 17.46 -27.00
CA HIS A 497 -22.82 16.99 -28.33
C HIS A 497 -21.38 16.44 -28.46
N SER A 498 -20.64 16.24 -27.37
CA SER A 498 -19.35 15.54 -27.42
C SER A 498 -19.58 14.11 -26.97
N ASP A 499 -19.32 13.17 -27.86
CA ASP A 499 -19.17 11.77 -27.54
C ASP A 499 -18.21 11.66 -26.34
N SER A 500 -18.74 11.35 -25.16
CA SER A 500 -18.05 11.42 -23.86
C SER A 500 -17.43 10.07 -23.48
N SER A 501 -17.34 9.15 -24.43
CA SER A 501 -16.66 7.88 -24.25
C SER A 501 -15.18 8.08 -23.95
N ILE A 502 -14.66 7.23 -23.06
CA ILE A 502 -13.22 7.09 -22.78
C ILE A 502 -12.40 6.95 -24.07
N SER A 503 -12.98 6.35 -25.12
CA SER A 503 -12.35 6.14 -26.42
C SER A 503 -12.15 7.42 -27.24
N THR A 504 -12.71 8.56 -26.80
CA THR A 504 -12.51 9.82 -27.50
C THR A 504 -11.20 10.50 -27.10
N PRO A 505 -10.37 10.98 -28.06
CA PRO A 505 -9.06 11.57 -27.76
C PRO A 505 -9.08 12.76 -26.77
N ASN A 506 -10.23 13.44 -26.64
CA ASN A 506 -10.40 14.60 -25.77
C ASN A 506 -11.17 14.30 -24.47
N SER A 507 -11.36 13.02 -24.12
CA SER A 507 -11.92 12.61 -22.83
C SER A 507 -11.05 13.14 -21.68
N ASP A 508 -11.66 13.30 -20.50
CA ASP A 508 -10.94 13.78 -19.32
C ASP A 508 -9.92 12.74 -18.85
N GLN A 509 -10.19 11.45 -19.06
CA GLN A 509 -9.26 10.34 -18.86
C GLN A 509 -8.05 10.45 -19.79
N ASN A 510 -8.25 10.69 -21.10
CA ASN A 510 -7.12 10.82 -22.03
C ASN A 510 -6.26 12.05 -21.73
N LYS A 511 -6.86 13.19 -21.36
CA LYS A 511 -6.09 14.37 -20.93
C LYS A 511 -5.26 14.09 -19.67
N ALA A 512 -5.87 13.44 -18.69
CA ALA A 512 -5.20 13.09 -17.45
C ALA A 512 -4.04 12.12 -17.70
N MET A 513 -4.27 11.04 -18.45
CA MET A 513 -3.23 10.06 -18.78
C MET A 513 -2.10 10.69 -19.62
N ASP A 514 -2.44 11.51 -20.61
CA ASP A 514 -1.44 12.22 -21.43
C ASP A 514 -0.60 13.19 -20.59
N ALA A 515 -1.19 13.88 -19.60
CA ALA A 515 -0.43 14.72 -18.67
C ALA A 515 0.54 13.90 -17.80
N ASN A 516 0.11 12.72 -17.32
CA ASN A 516 0.96 11.79 -16.57
C ASN A 516 2.15 11.31 -17.44
N MET A 517 1.87 10.81 -18.64
CA MET A 517 2.92 10.28 -19.53
C MET A 517 3.86 11.37 -20.05
N ASN A 518 3.35 12.57 -20.33
CA ASN A 518 4.18 13.72 -20.67
C ASN A 518 5.20 14.05 -19.59
N ALA A 519 4.83 13.95 -18.31
CA ALA A 519 5.73 14.19 -17.20
C ALA A 519 6.81 13.10 -17.07
N ILE A 520 6.46 11.83 -17.31
CA ILE A 520 7.40 10.71 -17.36
C ILE A 520 8.43 10.92 -18.48
N GLU A 521 7.97 11.23 -19.69
CA GLU A 521 8.83 11.41 -20.87
C GLU A 521 9.74 12.64 -20.74
N SER A 522 9.20 13.76 -20.24
CA SER A 522 9.98 15.00 -20.07
C SER A 522 11.14 14.84 -19.08
N ASN A 523 11.03 13.93 -18.12
CA ASN A 523 12.07 13.62 -17.14
C ASN A 523 12.90 12.37 -17.49
N LEU A 524 12.64 11.73 -18.65
CA LEU A 524 13.24 10.45 -19.05
C LEU A 524 13.11 9.37 -17.97
N LEU A 525 12.01 9.39 -17.22
CA LEU A 525 11.74 8.42 -16.16
C LEU A 525 11.30 7.08 -16.73
N ASN A 526 11.53 6.03 -15.96
CA ASN A 526 10.87 4.75 -16.14
C ASN A 526 9.56 4.78 -15.35
N CYS A 527 8.57 3.96 -15.72
CA CYS A 527 7.33 3.85 -14.96
C CYS A 527 6.74 2.44 -15.01
N ALA A 528 5.87 2.14 -14.06
CA ALA A 528 4.85 1.12 -14.18
C ALA A 528 3.46 1.75 -13.95
N ILE A 529 2.60 1.69 -14.97
CA ILE A 529 1.24 2.24 -14.86
C ILE A 529 0.43 1.36 -13.90
N TRP A 530 -0.30 1.98 -12.99
CA TRP A 530 -1.28 1.29 -12.15
C TRP A 530 -2.66 1.38 -12.82
N HIS A 531 -3.25 0.29 -13.29
CA HIS A 531 -2.73 -1.10 -13.36
C HIS A 531 -3.42 -1.90 -14.47
N TYR A 532 -3.05 -3.16 -14.69
CA TYR A 532 -3.75 -4.11 -15.55
C TYR A 532 -4.48 -5.15 -14.71
N MET A 533 -5.81 -5.15 -14.79
CA MET A 533 -6.67 -6.11 -14.13
C MET A 533 -7.72 -6.65 -15.11
N PRO A 534 -7.67 -7.95 -15.43
CA PRO A 534 -8.52 -8.55 -16.44
C PRO A 534 -9.96 -8.75 -15.99
N ASP A 535 -10.22 -8.82 -14.67
CA ASP A 535 -11.56 -9.01 -14.12
C ASP A 535 -12.25 -7.67 -13.81
N ASN A 536 -11.87 -6.59 -14.50
CA ASN A 536 -12.37 -5.23 -14.20
C ASN A 536 -13.86 -5.18 -14.50
N ASP A 537 -14.65 -4.71 -13.54
CA ASP A 537 -16.11 -4.70 -13.61
C ASP A 537 -16.64 -3.29 -13.87
N SER A 538 -17.64 -3.15 -14.73
CA SER A 538 -18.19 -1.83 -15.09
C SER A 538 -18.88 -1.10 -13.93
N PHE A 539 -19.30 -1.83 -12.89
CA PHE A 539 -19.94 -1.25 -11.71
C PHE A 539 -18.98 -1.17 -10.52
N TRP A 540 -18.21 -2.23 -10.27
CA TRP A 540 -17.30 -2.35 -9.13
C TRP A 540 -15.85 -1.94 -9.41
N GLY A 541 -15.53 -1.60 -10.67
CA GLY A 541 -14.18 -1.30 -11.12
C GLY A 541 -13.24 -2.47 -10.84
N ASP A 542 -12.13 -2.18 -10.17
CA ASP A 542 -11.08 -3.13 -9.82
C ASP A 542 -11.54 -4.19 -8.80
N CYS A 543 -12.81 -4.18 -8.41
CA CYS A 543 -13.40 -5.01 -7.36
C CYS A 543 -12.74 -4.84 -5.99
N TRP A 544 -11.99 -3.74 -5.81
CA TRP A 544 -11.25 -3.38 -4.60
C TRP A 544 -11.58 -1.95 -4.19
N ASN A 545 -12.23 -1.79 -3.04
CA ASN A 545 -12.54 -0.52 -2.36
C ASN A 545 -13.19 0.59 -3.22
N GLY A 546 -13.89 0.21 -4.30
CA GLY A 546 -14.53 1.16 -5.24
C GLY A 546 -13.55 1.93 -6.13
N GLU A 547 -12.34 1.40 -6.31
CA GLU A 547 -11.39 1.89 -7.30
C GLU A 547 -11.68 1.34 -8.69
N ASP A 548 -11.34 2.14 -9.70
CA ASP A 548 -11.37 1.76 -11.12
C ASP A 548 -10.16 2.42 -11.77
N LEU A 549 -9.00 1.77 -11.62
CA LEU A 549 -7.70 2.23 -12.11
C LEU A 549 -7.15 1.32 -13.22
N SER A 550 -7.86 0.24 -13.58
CA SER A 550 -7.43 -0.68 -14.61
C SER A 550 -7.39 -0.01 -16.00
N ILE A 551 -6.25 -0.12 -16.68
CA ILE A 551 -6.10 0.31 -18.08
C ILE A 551 -6.89 -0.58 -19.06
N LEU A 552 -7.42 -1.71 -18.57
CA LEU A 552 -8.35 -2.54 -19.31
C LEU A 552 -9.78 -2.25 -18.84
N GLN A 553 -10.56 -1.66 -19.73
CA GLN A 553 -11.97 -1.37 -19.53
C GLN A 553 -12.78 -2.35 -20.38
N LEU A 554 -13.57 -3.20 -19.74
CA LEU A 554 -14.44 -4.18 -20.41
C LEU A 554 -15.81 -3.54 -20.68
N GLU A 555 -16.37 -3.79 -21.87
CA GLU A 555 -17.69 -3.28 -22.30
C GLU A 555 -18.86 -4.11 -21.75
#